data_AF-A0A3B9C1A1-F1
#
_entry.id   AF-A0A3B9C1A1-F1
#
_cell.length_a   1.000
_cell.length_b   1.000
_cell.length_c   1.000
_cell.angle_alpha   90.00
_cell.angle_beta   90.00
_cell.angle_gamma   90.00
#
_symmetry.space_group_name_H-M   'P 1'
#
loop_
_entity.id
_entity.type
_entity.pdbx_description
1 polymer ?
#
loop_
_entity_poly.entity_id
_entity_poly.type
_entity_poly.pdbx_seq_one_letter_code
_entity_poly.pdbx_strand_id
1 'polypeptide(L)'
;MKENKALNITLTIIRIFVGVLFIFSGLIKANDPSGLAYKMGEFFEVWAKEDYAPSLMHWLNNYSLLFSILMIAFEIVAGVALIIGYRFKLFAFLILLLTIFFTFLTGYALFSGNIKECGCFGDCIKLQANESFMKDLILLALLLILVLFRKRIKQSFGNLTATVIMIVSMILSFWMQWYVLKHLPFKDCLAYGVGNNILKEMTPGKDYVPAKFETILTYEKDGVKKDFNTQNFPCQDTSWKLVDS
;
A
#
# COMPACT_ATOMS: atom_id res chain seq x y z
N MET A 1 16.60 -17.87 -36.58
CA MET A 1 16.17 -18.23 -35.20
C MET A 1 14.74 -18.73 -35.25
N LYS A 2 14.49 -20.03 -35.01
CA LYS A 2 13.12 -20.56 -34.92
C LYS A 2 12.37 -19.82 -33.81
N GLU A 3 11.28 -19.14 -34.14
CA GLU A 3 10.35 -18.63 -33.13
C GLU A 3 9.81 -19.82 -32.34
N ASN A 4 10.27 -19.98 -31.09
CA ASN A 4 9.65 -20.92 -30.17
C ASN A 4 8.23 -20.44 -29.87
N LYS A 5 7.25 -20.99 -30.58
CA LYS A 5 5.82 -20.71 -30.42
C LYS A 5 5.37 -20.88 -28.95
N ALA A 6 5.91 -21.88 -28.26
CA ALA A 6 5.68 -22.09 -26.83
C ALA A 6 6.10 -20.89 -25.97
N LEU A 7 7.30 -20.33 -26.20
CA LEU A 7 7.79 -19.16 -25.47
C LEU A 7 6.87 -17.93 -25.67
N ASN A 8 6.42 -17.69 -26.91
CA ASN A 8 5.53 -16.56 -27.21
C ASN A 8 4.15 -16.72 -26.54
N ILE A 9 3.63 -17.95 -26.48
CA ILE A 9 2.38 -18.25 -25.78
C ILE A 9 2.56 -18.02 -24.27
N THR A 10 3.63 -18.55 -23.67
CA THR A 10 3.93 -18.34 -22.25
C THR A 10 4.06 -16.87 -21.90
N LEU A 11 4.79 -16.08 -22.70
CA LEU A 11 4.92 -14.63 -22.49
C LEU A 11 3.57 -13.91 -22.59
N THR A 12 2.69 -14.35 -23.49
CA THR A 12 1.35 -13.78 -23.62
C THR A 12 0.48 -14.08 -22.39
N ILE A 13 0.55 -15.31 -21.88
CA ILE A 13 -0.16 -15.71 -20.66
C ILE A 13 0.34 -14.90 -19.46
N ILE A 14 1.67 -14.81 -19.26
CA ILE A 14 2.25 -14.02 -18.17
C ILE A 14 1.85 -12.55 -18.30
N ARG A 15 1.91 -11.99 -19.51
CA ARG A 15 1.53 -10.60 -19.78
C ARG A 15 0.07 -10.32 -19.42
N ILE A 16 -0.85 -11.19 -19.83
CA ILE A 16 -2.29 -11.05 -19.51
C ILE A 16 -2.50 -11.21 -18.01
N PHE A 17 -1.91 -12.23 -17.39
CA PHE A 17 -2.04 -12.48 -15.96
C PHE A 17 -1.57 -11.30 -15.11
N VAL A 18 -0.34 -10.81 -15.37
CA VAL A 18 0.21 -9.65 -14.67
C VAL A 18 -0.66 -8.41 -14.93
N GLY A 19 -1.03 -8.14 -16.19
CA GLY A 19 -1.87 -6.99 -16.51
C GLY A 19 -3.22 -7.00 -15.80
N VAL A 20 -3.89 -8.16 -15.73
CA VAL A 20 -5.16 -8.33 -15.01
C VAL A 20 -4.97 -8.10 -13.51
N LEU A 21 -3.91 -8.61 -12.90
CA LEU A 21 -3.63 -8.39 -11.48
C LEU A 21 -3.43 -6.91 -11.15
N PHE A 22 -2.70 -6.17 -11.99
CA PHE A 22 -2.51 -4.72 -11.82
C PHE A 22 -3.82 -3.94 -11.98
N ILE A 23 -4.66 -4.28 -12.98
CA ILE A 23 -5.97 -3.65 -13.15
C ILE A 23 -6.86 -3.96 -11.94
N PHE A 24 -6.90 -5.21 -11.49
CA PHE A 24 -7.72 -5.63 -10.35
C PHE A 24 -7.29 -4.92 -9.05
N SER A 25 -5.99 -4.91 -8.76
CA SER A 25 -5.40 -4.17 -7.63
C SER A 25 -5.73 -2.67 -7.71
N GLY A 26 -5.52 -2.06 -8.88
CA GLY A 26 -5.82 -0.65 -9.11
C GLY A 26 -7.30 -0.32 -8.95
N LEU A 27 -8.22 -1.17 -9.44
CA LEU A 27 -9.67 -0.96 -9.29
C LEU A 27 -10.12 -1.04 -7.83
N ILE A 28 -9.56 -1.96 -7.04
CA ILE A 28 -9.88 -2.03 -5.61
C ILE A 28 -9.38 -0.76 -4.90
N LYS A 29 -8.18 -0.28 -5.22
CA LYS A 29 -7.68 1.00 -4.67
C LYS A 29 -8.50 2.20 -5.17
N ALA A 30 -8.97 2.20 -6.41
CA ALA A 30 -9.82 3.25 -6.96
C ALA A 30 -11.19 3.32 -6.27
N ASN A 31 -11.64 2.22 -5.66
CA ASN A 31 -12.84 2.17 -4.83
C ASN A 31 -12.63 2.80 -3.43
N ASP A 32 -11.39 3.01 -2.98
CA ASP A 32 -11.08 3.86 -1.82
C ASP A 32 -9.70 4.53 -1.97
N PRO A 33 -9.61 5.64 -2.72
CA PRO A 33 -8.35 6.37 -2.88
C PRO A 33 -7.88 7.04 -1.58
N SER A 34 -8.79 7.25 -0.61
CA SER A 34 -8.46 7.86 0.68
C SER A 34 -7.71 6.90 1.59
N GLY A 35 -8.09 5.62 1.63
CA GLY A 35 -7.39 4.57 2.36
C GLY A 35 -5.91 4.47 1.98
N LEU A 36 -5.59 4.50 0.68
CA LEU A 36 -4.20 4.53 0.20
C LEU A 36 -3.47 5.83 0.60
N ALA A 37 -4.16 6.97 0.61
CA ALA A 37 -3.56 8.24 1.03
C ALA A 37 -3.18 8.23 2.51
N TYR A 38 -4.03 7.66 3.38
CA TYR A 38 -3.71 7.48 4.80
C TYR A 38 -2.51 6.56 5.00
N LYS A 39 -2.45 5.45 4.25
CA LYS A 39 -1.31 4.54 4.31
C LYS A 39 0.00 5.22 3.89
N MET A 40 -0.01 5.98 2.79
CA MET A 40 1.15 6.78 2.40
C MET A 40 1.56 7.78 3.49
N GLY A 41 0.58 8.45 4.12
CA GLY A 41 0.83 9.36 5.23
C GLY A 41 1.48 8.69 6.44
N GLU A 42 1.04 7.48 6.81
CA GLU A 42 1.66 6.69 7.88
C GLU A 42 3.14 6.39 7.58
N PHE A 43 3.48 5.97 6.35
CA PHE A 43 4.88 5.75 5.96
C PHE A 43 5.72 7.03 6.04
N PHE A 44 5.18 8.16 5.56
CA PHE A 44 5.90 9.43 5.62
C PHE A 44 6.10 9.92 7.04
N GLU A 45 5.13 9.73 7.93
CA GLU A 45 5.27 10.12 9.34
C GLU A 45 6.30 9.24 10.07
N VAL A 46 6.30 7.93 9.84
CA VAL A 46 7.29 7.01 10.42
C VAL A 46 8.69 7.36 9.93
N TRP A 47 8.87 7.59 8.62
CA TRP A 47 10.18 7.99 8.08
C TRP A 47 10.65 9.36 8.56
N ALA A 48 9.74 10.31 8.76
CA ALA A 48 10.08 11.59 9.38
C ALA A 48 10.57 11.42 10.83
N LYS A 49 9.94 10.52 11.61
CA LYS A 49 10.36 10.20 12.99
C LYS A 49 11.71 9.49 13.04
N GLU A 50 12.04 8.67 12.04
CA GLU A 50 13.34 8.00 11.90
C GLU A 50 14.42 8.92 11.28
N ASP A 51 14.16 10.22 11.18
CA ASP A 51 15.07 11.26 10.67
C ASP A 51 15.47 11.10 9.18
N TYR A 52 14.67 10.36 8.40
CA TYR A 52 14.82 10.26 6.95
C TYR A 52 14.19 11.47 6.25
N ALA A 53 15.00 12.48 5.96
CA ALA A 53 14.60 13.69 5.21
C ALA A 53 13.24 14.28 5.69
N PRO A 54 13.12 14.65 6.97
CA PRO A 54 11.83 14.95 7.61
C PRO A 54 11.07 16.11 6.93
N SER A 55 11.78 17.14 6.47
CA SER A 55 11.18 18.26 5.75
C SER A 55 10.49 17.84 4.44
N LEU A 56 11.09 16.89 3.72
CA LEU A 56 10.51 16.33 2.49
C LEU A 56 9.29 15.45 2.82
N MET A 57 9.39 14.63 3.87
CA MET A 57 8.30 13.72 4.27
C MET A 57 7.05 14.48 4.73
N HIS A 58 7.21 15.54 5.52
CA HIS A 58 6.07 16.40 5.89
C HIS A 58 5.44 17.09 4.68
N TRP A 59 6.25 17.53 3.72
CA TRP A 59 5.74 18.11 2.48
C TRP A 59 4.96 17.08 1.67
N LEU A 60 5.52 15.88 1.47
CA LEU A 60 4.86 14.77 0.76
C LEU A 60 3.54 14.37 1.42
N ASN A 61 3.48 14.39 2.76
CA ASN A 61 2.27 14.03 3.51
C ASN A 61 1.07 14.93 3.18
N ASN A 62 1.30 16.23 2.95
CA ASN A 62 0.24 17.16 2.55
C ASN A 62 -0.36 16.84 1.16
N TYR A 63 0.38 16.12 0.32
CA TYR A 63 -0.03 15.73 -1.02
C TYR A 63 -0.34 14.23 -1.15
N SER A 64 -0.43 13.48 -0.04
CA SER A 64 -0.71 12.03 -0.05
C SER A 64 -1.95 11.66 -0.87
N LEU A 65 -3.02 12.47 -0.80
CA LEU A 65 -4.25 12.23 -1.57
C LEU A 65 -4.00 12.37 -3.09
N LEU A 66 -3.26 13.39 -3.50
CA LEU A 66 -2.92 13.60 -4.91
C LEU A 66 -2.04 12.46 -5.43
N PHE A 67 -1.04 12.05 -4.66
CA PHE A 67 -0.16 10.94 -5.02
C PHE A 67 -0.92 9.61 -5.09
N SER A 68 -1.84 9.35 -4.15
CA SER A 68 -2.72 8.18 -4.18
C SER A 68 -3.50 8.13 -5.50
N ILE A 69 -4.18 9.22 -5.87
CA ILE A 69 -5.00 9.27 -7.08
C ILE A 69 -4.17 9.02 -8.35
N LEU A 70 -3.03 9.71 -8.47
CA LEU A 70 -2.13 9.58 -9.62
C LEU A 70 -1.55 8.18 -9.73
N MET A 71 -1.15 7.58 -8.60
CA MET A 71 -0.53 6.26 -8.57
C MET A 71 -1.55 5.15 -8.89
N ILE A 72 -2.78 5.24 -8.37
CA ILE A 72 -3.87 4.32 -8.72
C ILE A 72 -4.17 4.42 -10.22
N ALA A 73 -4.30 5.64 -10.75
CA ALA A 73 -4.57 5.84 -12.16
C ALA A 73 -3.45 5.29 -13.04
N PHE A 74 -2.20 5.51 -12.62
CA PHE A 74 -1.05 4.95 -13.28
C PHE A 74 -1.07 3.41 -13.27
N GLU A 75 -1.43 2.78 -12.15
CA GLU A 75 -1.51 1.32 -12.00
C GLU A 75 -2.51 0.69 -12.98
N ILE A 76 -3.73 1.24 -13.04
CA ILE A 76 -4.79 0.75 -13.95
C ILE A 76 -4.36 0.94 -15.41
N VAL A 77 -3.91 2.16 -15.76
CA VAL A 77 -3.53 2.50 -17.14
C VAL A 77 -2.34 1.64 -17.59
N ALA A 78 -1.36 1.43 -16.73
CA ALA A 78 -0.20 0.62 -17.04
C ALA A 78 -0.57 -0.88 -17.15
N GLY A 79 -1.48 -1.38 -16.31
CA GLY A 79 -2.03 -2.73 -16.44
C GLY A 79 -2.71 -2.96 -17.78
N VAL A 80 -3.55 -2.01 -18.23
CA VAL A 80 -4.17 -2.03 -19.57
C VAL A 80 -3.11 -1.98 -20.68
N ALA A 81 -2.08 -1.14 -20.53
CA ALA A 81 -0.99 -1.03 -21.50
C ALA A 81 -0.22 -2.35 -21.65
N LEU A 82 0.02 -3.09 -20.55
CA LEU A 82 0.66 -4.40 -20.60
C LEU A 82 -0.17 -5.41 -21.39
N ILE A 83 -1.48 -5.50 -21.14
CA ILE A 83 -2.37 -6.46 -21.83
C ILE A 83 -2.34 -6.22 -23.34
N ILE A 84 -2.47 -4.96 -23.76
CA ILE A 84 -2.52 -4.57 -25.17
C ILE A 84 -1.12 -4.62 -25.83
N GLY A 85 -0.06 -4.49 -25.04
CA GLY A 85 1.30 -4.30 -25.53
C GLY A 85 1.56 -2.88 -26.05
N TYR A 86 0.80 -1.88 -25.58
CA TYR A 86 0.96 -0.49 -26.00
C TYR A 86 2.27 0.08 -25.46
N ARG A 87 3.15 0.56 -26.35
CA ARG A 87 4.49 1.08 -26.00
C ARG A 87 5.19 0.22 -24.94
N PHE A 88 5.18 -1.10 -25.13
CA PHE A 88 5.47 -2.09 -24.09
C PHE A 88 6.76 -1.84 -23.30
N LYS A 89 7.84 -1.39 -23.96
CA LYS A 89 9.12 -1.11 -23.29
C LYS A 89 9.01 -0.06 -22.18
N LEU A 90 8.18 0.97 -22.39
CA LEU A 90 7.98 2.04 -21.43
C LEU A 90 7.14 1.56 -20.24
N PHE A 91 5.95 1.02 -20.51
CA PHE A 91 5.03 0.60 -19.45
C PHE A 91 5.56 -0.59 -18.64
N ALA A 92 6.23 -1.55 -19.25
CA ALA A 92 6.87 -2.64 -18.52
C ALA A 92 7.99 -2.13 -17.60
N PHE A 93 8.76 -1.12 -18.02
CA PHE A 93 9.79 -0.51 -17.17
C PHE A 93 9.18 0.29 -16.02
N LEU A 94 8.14 1.10 -16.28
CA LEU A 94 7.49 1.90 -15.24
C LEU A 94 6.76 1.01 -14.21
N ILE A 95 6.10 -0.06 -14.64
CA ILE A 95 5.50 -1.03 -13.70
C ILE A 95 6.56 -1.76 -12.90
N LEU A 96 7.69 -2.14 -13.53
CA LEU A 96 8.80 -2.75 -12.80
C LEU A 96 9.29 -1.81 -11.69
N LEU A 97 9.48 -0.53 -11.99
CA LEU A 97 9.87 0.49 -11.02
C LEU A 97 8.85 0.61 -9.89
N LEU A 98 7.55 0.70 -10.23
CA LEU A 98 6.47 0.76 -9.24
C LEU A 98 6.43 -0.48 -8.35
N THR A 99 6.65 -1.66 -8.92
CA THR A 99 6.64 -2.95 -8.17
C THR A 99 7.85 -3.05 -7.26
N ILE A 100 9.04 -2.63 -7.70
CA ILE A 100 10.23 -2.54 -6.86
C ILE A 100 9.97 -1.62 -5.67
N PHE A 101 9.37 -0.45 -5.92
CA PHE A 101 9.01 0.50 -4.87
C PHE A 101 8.02 -0.11 -3.86
N PHE A 102 6.97 -0.80 -4.31
CA PHE A 102 6.05 -1.49 -3.41
C PHE A 102 6.66 -2.67 -2.67
N THR A 103 7.57 -3.41 -3.31
CA THR A 103 8.32 -4.50 -2.67
C THR A 103 9.22 -3.95 -1.56
N PHE A 104 9.79 -2.76 -1.75
CA PHE A 104 10.52 -2.06 -0.70
C PHE A 104 9.61 -1.62 0.45
N LEU A 105 8.45 -1.02 0.17
CA LEU A 105 7.48 -0.60 1.20
C LEU A 105 6.93 -1.79 2.02
N THR A 106 6.52 -2.87 1.34
CA THR A 106 6.05 -4.11 1.98
C THR A 106 7.16 -4.74 2.82
N GLY A 107 8.40 -4.76 2.30
CA GLY A 107 9.57 -5.26 3.04
C GLY A 107 9.83 -4.43 4.30
N TYR A 108 9.81 -3.10 4.18
CA TYR A 108 9.95 -2.20 5.32
C TYR A 108 8.86 -2.43 6.37
N ALA A 109 7.60 -2.56 5.97
CA ALA A 109 6.50 -2.87 6.89
C ALA A 109 6.69 -4.22 7.61
N LEU A 110 7.17 -5.24 6.89
CA LEU A 110 7.44 -6.57 7.45
C LEU A 110 8.57 -6.57 8.49
N PHE A 111 9.68 -5.86 8.23
CA PHE A 111 10.85 -5.84 9.11
C PHE A 111 10.70 -4.84 10.27
N SER A 112 10.02 -3.71 10.05
CA SER A 112 9.81 -2.69 11.08
C SER A 112 8.79 -3.13 12.12
N GLY A 113 7.82 -4.01 11.77
CA GLY A 113 6.79 -4.51 12.67
C GLY A 113 5.76 -3.45 13.12
N ASN A 114 5.99 -2.18 12.76
CA ASN A 114 5.17 -1.02 13.12
C ASN A 114 3.92 -0.89 12.24
N ILE A 115 3.90 -1.51 11.06
CA ILE A 115 2.81 -1.36 10.06
C ILE A 115 2.23 -2.74 9.75
N LYS A 116 1.02 -3.01 10.23
CA LYS A 116 0.37 -4.34 10.15
C LYS A 116 -0.24 -4.64 8.78
N GLU A 117 -0.64 -3.62 8.02
CA GLU A 117 -1.34 -3.76 6.74
C GLU A 117 -0.68 -2.88 5.67
N CYS A 118 -0.36 -3.46 4.51
CA CYS A 118 0.41 -2.77 3.46
C CYS A 118 -0.45 -1.85 2.56
N GLY A 119 -1.79 -1.87 2.67
CA GLY A 119 -2.67 -1.04 1.84
C GLY A 119 -2.65 -1.35 0.34
N CYS A 120 -1.96 -2.43 -0.08
CA CYS A 120 -1.73 -2.76 -1.50
C CYS A 120 -2.99 -3.26 -2.23
N PHE A 121 -4.09 -3.57 -1.53
CA PHE A 121 -5.40 -3.86 -2.11
C PHE A 121 -6.51 -3.03 -1.46
N GLY A 122 -6.18 -1.85 -0.93
CA GLY A 122 -7.13 -1.04 -0.16
C GLY A 122 -7.74 -1.80 1.03
N ASP A 123 -8.86 -1.30 1.53
CA ASP A 123 -9.50 -1.84 2.74
C ASP A 123 -10.34 -3.10 2.50
N CYS A 124 -10.63 -3.42 1.24
CA CYS A 124 -11.44 -4.59 0.88
C CYS A 124 -10.71 -5.93 1.01
N ILE A 125 -9.38 -5.95 0.91
CA ILE A 125 -8.59 -7.17 1.05
C ILE A 125 -7.39 -6.88 1.96
N LYS A 126 -7.59 -7.11 3.26
CA LYS A 126 -6.55 -6.99 4.28
C LYS A 126 -5.57 -8.16 4.16
N LEU A 127 -4.50 -7.96 3.41
CA LEU A 127 -3.37 -8.89 3.37
C LEU A 127 -2.35 -8.51 4.44
N GLN A 128 -1.95 -9.50 5.22
CA GLN A 128 -0.84 -9.37 6.15
C GLN A 128 0.46 -9.05 5.38
N ALA A 129 1.38 -8.32 6.02
CA ALA A 129 2.60 -7.84 5.38
C ALA A 129 3.45 -8.94 4.71
N ASN A 130 3.47 -10.16 5.28
CA ASN A 130 4.18 -11.32 4.72
C ASN A 130 3.58 -11.80 3.39
N GLU A 131 2.26 -11.94 3.33
CA GLU A 131 1.52 -12.36 2.13
C GLU A 131 1.68 -11.33 1.01
N SER A 132 1.56 -10.04 1.35
CA SER A 132 1.75 -8.96 0.38
C SER A 132 3.19 -8.92 -0.16
N PHE A 133 4.19 -9.09 0.71
CA PHE A 133 5.60 -9.11 0.31
C PHE A 133 5.92 -10.28 -0.62
N MET A 134 5.44 -11.49 -0.31
CA MET A 134 5.63 -12.66 -1.18
C MET A 134 4.95 -12.50 -2.54
N LYS A 135 3.72 -11.96 -2.56
CA LYS A 135 3.00 -11.65 -3.80
C LYS A 135 3.79 -10.68 -4.67
N ASP A 136 4.31 -9.61 -4.08
CA ASP A 136 5.03 -8.56 -4.80
C ASP A 136 6.38 -9.09 -5.35
N LEU A 137 7.05 -9.99 -4.61
CA LEU A 137 8.26 -10.67 -5.09
C LEU A 137 7.99 -11.59 -6.30
N ILE A 138 6.88 -12.34 -6.28
CA ILE A 138 6.46 -13.18 -7.42
C ILE A 138 6.14 -12.29 -8.63
N LEU A 139 5.37 -11.21 -8.43
CA LEU A 139 5.06 -10.25 -9.50
C LEU A 139 6.32 -9.61 -10.08
N LEU A 140 7.28 -9.26 -9.23
CA LEU A 140 8.57 -8.71 -9.63
C LEU A 140 9.35 -9.70 -10.49
N ALA A 141 9.39 -10.99 -10.12
CA ALA A 141 10.02 -12.03 -10.94
C ALA A 141 9.34 -12.19 -12.31
N LEU A 142 8.01 -12.20 -12.37
CA LEU A 142 7.25 -12.27 -13.63
C LEU A 142 7.50 -11.05 -14.52
N LEU A 143 7.57 -9.86 -13.94
CA LEU A 143 7.88 -8.61 -14.65
C LEU A 143 9.30 -8.60 -15.21
N LEU A 144 10.29 -9.11 -14.45
CA LEU A 144 11.66 -9.24 -14.95
C LEU A 144 11.72 -10.13 -16.19
N ILE A 145 11.01 -11.26 -16.20
CA ILE A 145 10.90 -12.12 -17.39
C ILE A 145 10.31 -11.33 -18.57
N LEU A 146 9.21 -10.61 -18.36
CA LEU A 146 8.58 -9.80 -19.40
C LEU A 146 9.50 -8.69 -19.95
N VAL A 147 10.26 -8.02 -19.09
CA VAL A 147 11.21 -6.98 -19.48
C VAL A 147 12.41 -7.56 -20.24
N LEU A 148 12.92 -8.73 -19.85
CA LEU A 148 14.01 -9.41 -20.57
C LEU A 148 13.58 -9.84 -21.98
N PHE A 149 12.38 -10.40 -22.12
CA PHE A 149 11.83 -10.85 -23.40
C PHE A 149 11.03 -9.78 -24.16
N ARG A 150 11.12 -8.50 -23.76
CA ARG A 150 10.35 -7.37 -24.33
C ARG A 150 10.42 -7.23 -25.85
N LYS A 151 11.51 -7.69 -26.49
CA LYS A 151 11.69 -7.62 -27.96
C LYS A 151 10.73 -8.55 -28.73
N ARG A 152 10.18 -9.57 -28.07
CA ARG A 152 9.26 -10.54 -28.70
C ARG A 152 7.79 -10.15 -28.60
N ILE A 153 7.47 -9.13 -27.80
CA ILE A 153 6.11 -8.73 -27.51
C ILE A 153 5.66 -7.69 -28.54
N LYS A 154 4.66 -8.07 -29.35
CA LYS A 154 4.03 -7.19 -30.33
C LYS A 154 2.73 -6.63 -29.77
N GLN A 155 2.35 -5.46 -30.26
CA GLN A 155 1.08 -4.82 -29.96
C GLN A 155 -0.05 -5.66 -30.55
N SER A 156 -1.09 -5.92 -29.75
CA SER A 156 -2.22 -6.77 -30.16
C SER A 156 -3.23 -6.06 -31.06
N PHE A 157 -3.28 -4.72 -31.01
CA PHE A 157 -4.21 -3.89 -31.78
C PHE A 157 -3.47 -2.87 -32.66
N GLY A 158 -4.18 -2.29 -33.65
CA GLY A 158 -3.69 -1.13 -34.41
C GLY A 158 -3.45 0.08 -33.52
N ASN A 159 -2.57 1.00 -33.93
CA ASN A 159 -2.14 2.15 -33.12
C ASN A 159 -3.29 3.07 -32.70
N LEU A 160 -4.27 3.29 -33.58
CA LEU A 160 -5.44 4.11 -33.28
C LEU A 160 -6.28 3.47 -32.16
N THR A 161 -6.70 2.22 -32.34
CA THR A 161 -7.52 1.47 -31.37
C THR A 161 -6.81 1.36 -30.03
N ALA A 162 -5.51 1.06 -30.02
CA ALA A 162 -4.74 0.99 -28.78
C ALA A 162 -4.69 2.34 -28.05
N THR A 163 -4.52 3.44 -28.78
CA THR A 163 -4.51 4.80 -28.18
C THR A 163 -5.87 5.18 -27.63
N VAL A 164 -6.97 4.86 -28.33
CA VAL A 164 -8.34 5.09 -27.84
C VAL A 164 -8.58 4.30 -26.55
N ILE A 165 -8.20 3.02 -26.49
CA ILE A 165 -8.36 2.22 -25.26
C ILE A 165 -7.57 2.82 -24.09
N MET A 166 -6.36 3.33 -24.34
CA MET A 166 -5.53 3.98 -23.31
C MET A 166 -6.14 5.30 -22.80
N ILE A 167 -6.73 6.11 -23.69
CA ILE A 167 -7.39 7.36 -23.30
C ILE A 167 -8.66 7.04 -22.50
N VAL A 168 -9.45 6.07 -22.94
CA VAL A 168 -10.66 5.64 -22.25
C VAL A 168 -10.33 5.07 -20.87
N SER A 169 -9.31 4.22 -20.75
CA SER A 169 -8.91 3.67 -19.44
C SER A 169 -8.44 4.76 -18.48
N MET A 170 -7.71 5.77 -18.97
CA MET A 170 -7.29 6.92 -18.17
C MET A 170 -8.50 7.73 -17.69
N ILE A 171 -9.42 8.10 -18.58
CA ILE A 171 -10.62 8.87 -18.24
C ILE A 171 -11.48 8.10 -17.22
N LEU A 172 -11.76 6.82 -17.47
CA LEU A 172 -12.55 5.99 -16.56
C LEU A 172 -11.91 5.85 -15.19
N SER A 173 -10.59 5.70 -15.13
CA SER A 173 -9.85 5.62 -13.87
C SER A 173 -9.99 6.89 -13.04
N PHE A 174 -9.79 8.07 -13.64
CA PHE A 174 -9.97 9.34 -12.91
C PHE A 174 -11.42 9.61 -12.55
N TRP A 175 -12.35 9.28 -13.44
CA TRP A 175 -13.79 9.45 -13.19
C TRP A 175 -14.27 8.59 -12.02
N MET A 176 -13.84 7.33 -11.94
CA MET A 176 -14.18 6.42 -10.85
C MET A 176 -13.71 6.98 -9.49
N GLN A 177 -12.45 7.43 -9.43
CA GLN A 177 -11.87 8.00 -8.21
C GLN A 177 -12.56 9.30 -7.80
N TRP A 178 -12.85 10.19 -8.77
CA TRP A 178 -13.61 11.41 -8.51
C TRP A 178 -15.03 11.13 -7.99
N TYR A 179 -15.69 10.11 -8.53
CA TYR A 179 -17.01 9.69 -8.09
C TYR A 179 -16.98 9.22 -6.63
N VAL A 180 -16.07 8.31 -6.27
CA VAL A 180 -15.89 7.77 -4.91
C VAL A 180 -15.43 8.81 -3.90
N LEU A 181 -14.71 9.86 -4.33
CA LEU A 181 -14.36 10.97 -3.44
C LEU A 181 -15.56 11.88 -3.13
N LYS A 182 -16.64 11.81 -3.91
CA LYS A 182 -17.86 12.62 -3.71
C LYS A 182 -19.07 11.82 -3.24
N HIS A 183 -19.09 10.52 -3.49
CA HIS A 183 -20.17 9.60 -3.15
C HIS A 183 -19.61 8.42 -2.38
N LEU A 184 -20.47 7.61 -1.77
CA LEU A 184 -20.01 6.40 -1.10
C LEU A 184 -19.27 5.47 -2.08
N PRO A 185 -18.28 4.71 -1.60
CA PRO A 185 -17.58 3.71 -2.41
C PRO A 185 -18.59 2.71 -2.98
N PHE A 186 -18.32 2.19 -4.18
CA PHE A 186 -19.20 1.21 -4.84
C PHE A 186 -19.37 -0.05 -3.99
N LYS A 187 -18.32 -0.43 -3.29
CA LYS A 187 -18.35 -1.45 -2.25
C LYS A 187 -17.75 -0.88 -0.98
N ASP A 188 -18.58 -0.72 0.04
CA ASP A 188 -18.11 -0.35 1.36
C ASP A 188 -17.49 -1.57 2.05
N CYS A 189 -16.19 -1.46 2.33
CA CYS A 189 -15.41 -2.51 2.98
C CYS A 189 -14.92 -2.07 4.36
N LEU A 190 -15.37 -0.91 4.84
CA LEU A 190 -15.01 -0.40 6.15
C LEU A 190 -15.77 -1.18 7.23
N ALA A 191 -15.18 -1.30 8.41
CA ALA A 191 -15.83 -1.93 9.58
C ALA A 191 -17.11 -1.20 10.01
N TYR A 192 -17.23 0.09 9.67
CA TYR A 192 -18.41 0.92 9.97
C TYR A 192 -19.36 1.06 8.77
N GLY A 193 -19.28 0.15 7.81
CA GLY A 193 -20.11 0.19 6.61
C GLY A 193 -21.59 -0.01 6.89
N VAL A 194 -22.43 0.50 5.97
CA VAL A 194 -23.88 0.41 6.08
C VAL A 194 -24.32 -1.07 6.12
N GLY A 195 -24.96 -1.48 7.22
CA GLY A 195 -25.44 -2.85 7.43
C GLY A 195 -24.61 -3.68 8.43
N ASN A 196 -23.46 -3.19 8.89
CA ASN A 196 -22.66 -3.86 9.91
C ASN A 196 -23.23 -3.68 11.32
N ASN A 197 -23.06 -4.70 12.17
CA ASN A 197 -23.37 -4.60 13.59
C ASN A 197 -22.08 -4.31 14.36
N ILE A 198 -21.89 -3.04 14.72
CA ILE A 198 -20.67 -2.54 15.35
C ILE A 198 -20.34 -3.30 16.63
N LEU A 199 -21.33 -3.62 17.47
CA LEU A 199 -21.12 -4.36 18.72
C LEU A 199 -20.54 -5.76 18.47
N LYS A 200 -20.94 -6.39 17.36
CA LYS A 200 -20.42 -7.69 16.96
C LYS A 200 -19.05 -7.60 16.33
N GLU A 201 -18.74 -6.53 15.60
CA GLU A 201 -17.43 -6.35 14.95
C GLU A 201 -16.34 -5.84 15.91
N MET A 202 -16.73 -5.22 17.02
CA MET A 202 -15.81 -4.81 18.09
C MET A 202 -15.38 -5.98 19.01
N THR A 203 -15.84 -7.21 18.78
CA THR A 203 -15.36 -8.35 19.57
C THR A 203 -13.90 -8.64 19.24
N PRO A 204 -12.99 -8.68 20.24
CA PRO A 204 -11.58 -8.94 20.01
C PRO A 204 -11.36 -10.29 19.31
N GLY A 205 -10.47 -10.30 18.32
CA GLY A 205 -10.10 -11.52 17.59
C GLY A 205 -9.42 -12.54 18.49
N LYS A 206 -9.31 -13.80 18.02
CA LYS A 206 -8.74 -14.92 18.79
C LYS A 206 -7.32 -14.66 19.34
N ASP A 207 -6.54 -13.83 18.65
CA ASP A 207 -5.16 -13.49 19.00
C ASP A 207 -5.02 -12.09 19.62
N TYR A 208 -6.12 -11.47 20.06
CA TYR A 208 -6.09 -10.15 20.66
C TYR A 208 -5.42 -10.18 22.04
N VAL A 209 -4.26 -9.53 22.14
CA VAL A 209 -3.63 -9.20 23.40
C VAL A 209 -3.97 -7.75 23.74
N PRO A 210 -4.66 -7.46 24.86
CA PRO A 210 -4.94 -6.09 25.25
C PRO A 210 -3.63 -5.34 25.47
N ALA A 211 -3.55 -4.12 24.92
CA ALA A 211 -2.43 -3.24 25.18
C ALA A 211 -2.35 -2.98 26.70
N LYS A 212 -1.23 -3.36 27.31
CA LYS A 212 -0.93 -3.01 28.70
C LYS A 212 -0.37 -1.61 28.72
N PHE A 213 -1.16 -0.66 29.17
CA PHE A 213 -0.69 0.70 29.44
C PHE A 213 -0.15 0.72 30.87
N GLU A 214 1.17 0.84 31.01
CA GLU A 214 1.82 1.07 32.30
C GLU A 214 2.21 2.55 32.37
N THR A 215 1.66 3.27 33.35
CA THR A 215 2.10 4.63 33.66
C THR A 215 3.34 4.55 34.53
N ILE A 216 4.46 5.06 34.04
CA ILE A 216 5.74 5.11 34.74
C ILE A 216 5.99 6.56 35.15
N LEU A 217 6.16 6.80 36.45
CA LEU A 217 6.46 8.12 37.01
C LEU A 217 7.88 8.11 37.57
N THR A 218 8.72 9.05 37.13
CA THR A 218 10.11 9.12 37.57
C THR A 218 10.25 10.13 38.69
N TYR A 219 10.65 9.66 39.87
CA TYR A 219 10.85 10.49 41.05
C TYR A 219 12.31 10.53 41.48
N GLU A 220 12.73 11.66 42.05
CA GLU A 220 14.06 11.86 42.61
C GLU A 220 13.99 12.09 44.12
N LYS A 221 14.88 11.41 44.85
CA LYS A 221 15.11 11.59 46.29
C LYS A 221 16.62 11.52 46.55
N ASP A 222 17.15 12.54 47.22
CA ASP A 222 18.57 12.63 47.59
C ASP A 222 19.54 12.43 46.39
N GLY A 223 19.15 12.89 45.19
CA GLY A 223 19.93 12.77 43.96
C GLY A 223 19.81 11.43 43.22
N VAL A 224 19.01 10.48 43.74
CA VAL A 224 18.75 9.18 43.10
C VAL A 224 17.38 9.20 42.41
N LYS A 225 17.37 8.98 41.09
CA LYS A 225 16.14 8.84 40.28
C LYS A 225 15.62 7.40 40.30
N LYS A 226 14.32 7.23 40.47
CA LYS A 226 13.66 5.93 40.48
C LYS A 226 12.29 5.99 39.79
N ASP A 227 12.05 4.98 38.97
CA ASP A 227 10.81 4.82 38.22
C ASP A 227 9.77 4.07 39.06
N PHE A 228 8.57 4.62 39.15
CA PHE A 228 7.45 4.07 39.90
C PHE A 228 6.25 3.86 38.99
N ASN A 229 5.70 2.65 38.98
CA ASN A 229 4.43 2.37 38.32
C ASN A 229 3.27 2.49 39.32
N THR A 230 2.03 2.34 38.84
CA THR A 230 0.81 2.42 39.67
C THR A 230 0.78 1.39 40.81
N GLN A 231 1.58 0.32 40.74
CA GLN A 231 1.64 -0.74 41.75
C GLN A 231 2.69 -0.47 42.84
N ASN A 232 3.80 0.19 42.47
CA ASN A 232 4.95 0.43 43.36
C ASN A 232 5.07 1.90 43.80
N PHE A 233 4.06 2.72 43.54
CA PHE A 233 4.06 4.14 43.87
C PHE A 233 4.13 4.36 45.40
N PRO A 234 5.11 5.14 45.91
CA PRO A 234 5.27 5.36 47.34
C PRO A 234 4.29 6.44 47.84
N CYS A 235 2.99 6.11 47.92
CA CYS A 235 1.94 7.04 48.35
C CYS A 235 2.18 7.70 49.72
N GLN A 236 2.98 7.08 50.58
CA GLN A 236 3.20 7.48 51.97
C GLN A 236 4.50 8.26 52.17
N ASP A 237 5.39 8.33 51.18
CA ASP A 237 6.68 8.99 51.30
C ASP A 237 6.69 10.32 50.53
N THR A 238 6.52 11.44 51.23
CA THR A 238 6.47 12.80 50.66
C THR A 238 7.83 13.37 50.29
N SER A 239 8.93 12.64 50.51
CA SER A 239 10.30 13.12 50.22
C SER A 239 10.71 12.97 48.75
N TRP A 240 9.94 12.25 47.96
CA TRP A 240 10.16 12.07 46.52
C TRP A 240 9.62 13.26 45.73
N LYS A 241 10.45 13.82 44.84
CA LYS A 241 10.05 14.89 43.90
C LYS A 241 9.85 14.31 42.51
N LEU A 242 8.70 14.62 41.88
CA LEU A 242 8.44 14.22 40.50
C LEU A 242 9.39 14.97 39.57
N VAL A 243 10.06 14.22 38.70
CA VAL A 243 10.99 14.78 37.70
C VAL A 243 10.43 14.62 36.29
N ASP A 244 9.73 13.52 36.01
CA ASP A 244 9.17 13.22 34.68
C ASP A 244 7.96 12.28 34.80
N SER A 245 7.01 12.36 33.85
CA SER A 245 5.71 11.65 33.89
C SER A 245 5.27 11.09 32.55
#